data_AF-A0A160F7I8-F1
#
_entry.id   AF-A0A160F7I8-F1
#
_cell.length_a   1.000
_cell.length_b   1.000
_cell.length_c   1.000
_cell.angle_alpha   90.00
_cell.angle_beta   90.00
_cell.angle_gamma   90.00
#
_symmetry.space_group_name_H-M   'P 1'
#
loop_
_entity.id
_entity.type
_entity.pdbx_description
1 polymer ?
#
loop_
_entity_poly.entity_id
_entity_poly.type
_entity_poly.pdbx_seq_one_letter_code
_entity_poly.pdbx_strand_id
1 'polypeptide(L)' 'MSIINQYIEGDYIVVEYESGAKVRYLASQNLEETIEIPPNPLLQLQQENAELKERIEIMQQALDDLILGGV' A
#
# COMPACT_ATOMS: atom_id res chain seq x y z
N MET A 1 26.63 12.91 -10.14
CA MET A 1 27.28 13.43 -8.93
C MET A 1 27.04 12.42 -7.83
N SER A 2 28.08 11.86 -7.23
CA SER A 2 27.95 10.84 -6.17
C SER A 2 28.00 11.50 -4.80
N ILE A 3 27.18 10.99 -3.86
CA ILE A 3 27.11 11.46 -2.47
C ILE A 3 28.11 10.64 -1.65
N ILE A 4 28.98 11.31 -0.89
CA ILE A 4 29.90 10.66 0.06
C ILE A 4 29.25 10.54 1.43
N ASN A 5 28.55 11.59 1.87
CA ASN A 5 28.01 11.66 3.22
C ASN A 5 26.70 12.46 3.27
N GLN A 6 25.79 12.04 4.15
CA GLN A 6 24.54 12.73 4.44
C GLN A 6 24.27 12.68 5.94
N TYR A 7 24.01 13.82 6.55
CA TYR A 7 23.71 13.93 7.98
C TYR A 7 22.75 15.09 8.28
N ILE A 8 22.22 15.09 9.50
CA ILE A 8 21.34 16.14 10.01
C ILE A 8 22.16 17.08 10.88
N GLU A 9 22.11 18.38 10.58
CA GLU A 9 22.76 19.46 11.33
C GLU A 9 21.68 20.49 11.73
N GLY A 10 21.13 20.35 12.94
CA GLY A 10 19.99 21.14 13.40
C GLY A 10 18.75 20.87 12.53
N ASP A 11 18.18 21.91 11.94
CA ASP A 11 16.99 21.82 11.07
C ASP A 11 17.32 21.51 9.60
N TYR A 12 18.57 21.18 9.29
CA TYR A 12 19.05 20.99 7.91
C TYR A 12 19.52 19.57 7.66
N ILE A 13 19.19 19.05 6.47
CA ILE A 13 19.87 17.91 5.87
C ILE A 13 21.05 18.43 5.08
N VAL A 14 22.24 17.94 5.40
CA VAL A 14 23.50 18.30 4.75
C VAL A 14 23.94 17.13 3.87
N VAL A 15 24.21 17.42 2.59
CA VAL A 15 24.70 16.45 1.61
C VAL A 15 26.07 16.88 1.12
N GLU A 16 27.05 16.01 1.29
CA GLU A 16 28.42 16.20 0.84
C GLU A 16 28.70 15.31 -0.38
N TYR A 17 29.09 15.95 -1.49
CA TYR A 17 29.36 15.28 -2.76
C TYR A 17 30.86 15.03 -2.96
N GLU A 18 31.22 14.05 -3.79
CA GLU A 18 32.62 13.76 -4.17
C GLU A 18 33.34 14.94 -4.82
N SER A 19 32.59 15.85 -5.43
CA SER A 19 33.13 17.10 -5.98
C SER A 19 33.63 18.10 -4.93
N GLY A 20 33.40 17.84 -3.64
CA GLY A 20 33.63 18.79 -2.55
C GLY A 20 32.50 19.79 -2.34
N ALA A 21 31.47 19.79 -3.20
CA ALA A 21 30.27 20.58 -3.00
C ALA A 21 29.50 20.12 -1.76
N LYS A 22 29.01 21.08 -0.95
CA LYS A 22 28.11 20.84 0.18
C LYS A 22 26.81 21.58 -0.06
N VAL A 23 25.70 20.86 -0.01
CA VAL A 23 24.35 21.42 -0.13
C VAL A 23 23.63 21.22 1.19
N ARG A 24 22.93 22.26 1.65
CA ARG A 24 22.13 22.25 2.87
C ARG A 24 20.70 22.62 2.51
N TYR A 25 19.73 21.81 2.92
CA TYR A 25 18.31 22.11 2.76
C TYR A 25 17.55 21.82 4.05
N LEU A 26 16.50 22.60 4.30
CA LEU A 26 15.67 22.46 5.49
C LEU A 26 15.02 21.06 5.49
N ALA A 27 15.19 20.32 6.59
CA ALA A 27 14.58 19.01 6.78
C ALA A 27 13.04 19.08 6.70
N SER A 28 12.46 20.19 7.16
CA SER A 28 11.02 20.46 7.10
C SER A 28 10.48 20.62 5.67
N GLN A 29 11.33 20.93 4.69
CA GLN A 29 10.92 21.01 3.28
C GLN A 29 10.89 19.62 2.59
N ASN A 30 11.34 18.57 3.28
CA ASN A 30 11.37 17.19 2.77
C ASN A 30 10.38 16.25 3.50
N LEU A 31 9.37 16.81 4.18
CA LEU A 31 8.30 16.02 4.81
C LEU A 31 7.24 15.63 3.77
N GLU A 32 7.65 14.90 2.73
CA GLU A 32 6.75 13.91 2.12
C GLU A 32 6.97 12.59 2.87
N GLU A 33 6.72 12.59 4.18
CA GLU A 33 6.51 11.33 4.91
C GLU A 33 5.22 10.72 4.35
N THR A 34 5.36 9.90 3.31
CA THR A 34 4.29 9.04 2.86
C THR A 34 4.05 8.04 3.98
N ILE A 35 3.04 8.32 4.80
CA ILE A 35 2.56 7.37 5.79
C ILE A 35 1.94 6.22 4.99
N GLU A 36 2.66 5.11 4.87
CA GLU A 36 2.09 3.86 4.35
C GLU A 36 1.06 3.36 5.36
N ILE A 37 -0.21 3.67 5.10
CA ILE A 37 -1.31 3.13 5.89
C ILE A 37 -1.46 1.66 5.51
N PRO A 38 -1.41 0.72 6.48
CA PRO A 38 -1.62 -0.68 6.18
C PRO A 38 -3.02 -0.87 5.57
N PRO A 39 -3.17 -1.82 4.62
CA PRO A 39 -4.45 -2.07 3.98
C PRO A 39 -5.51 -2.41 5.04
N ASN A 40 -6.69 -1.78 4.92
CA ASN A 40 -7.77 -1.96 5.90
C ASN A 40 -8.28 -3.42 5.87
N PRO A 41 -8.04 -4.22 6.91
CA PRO A 41 -8.41 -5.63 6.92
C PRO A 41 -9.92 -5.83 6.82
N LEU A 42 -10.73 -4.88 7.29
CA LEU A 42 -12.19 -4.95 7.20
C LEU A 42 -12.68 -4.86 5.76
N LEU A 43 -12.03 -4.06 4.91
CA LEU A 43 -12.38 -3.96 3.49
C LEU A 43 -12.06 -5.27 2.76
N GLN A 44 -10.93 -5.90 3.06
CA GLN A 44 -10.57 -7.20 2.50
C GLN A 44 -11.58 -8.27 2.92
N LEU A 45 -11.92 -8.35 4.20
CA LEU A 45 -12.92 -9.29 4.71
C LEU A 45 -14.32 -9.05 4.13
N GLN A 46 -14.70 -7.80 3.84
CA GLN A 46 -15.96 -7.49 3.18
C GLN A 46 -15.99 -7.99 1.74
N GLN A 47 -14.88 -7.82 1.00
CA GLN A 47 -14.74 -8.33 -0.36
C GLN A 47 -14.79 -9.86 -0.39
N GLU A 48 -14.03 -10.54 0.47
CA GLU A 48 -14.04 -12.00 0.59
C GLU A 48 -15.44 -12.52 0.93
N ASN A 49 -16.16 -11.87 1.87
CA ASN A 49 -17.52 -12.25 2.21
C ASN A 49 -18.51 -12.07 1.05
N ALA A 50 -18.36 -11.01 0.25
CA ALA A 50 -19.21 -10.79 -0.92
C ALA A 50 -18.98 -11.88 -1.97
N GLU A 51 -17.71 -12.21 -2.26
CA GLU A 51 -17.35 -13.26 -3.20
C GLU A 51 -17.84 -14.64 -2.74
N LEU A 52 -17.68 -14.96 -1.45
CA LEU A 52 -18.17 -16.22 -0.90
C LEU A 52 -19.70 -16.33 -0.99
N LYS A 53 -20.44 -15.25 -0.74
CA LYS A 53 -21.90 -15.24 -0.89
C LYS A 53 -22.34 -15.50 -2.32
N GLU A 54 -21.71 -14.84 -3.29
CA GLU A 54 -22.00 -15.04 -4.72
C GLU A 54 -21.75 -16.50 -5.13
N ARG A 55 -20.61 -17.07 -4.72
CA ARG A 55 -20.31 -18.49 -4.99
C ARG A 55 -21.35 -19.44 -4.38
N ILE A 56 -21.80 -19.16 -3.16
CA ILE A 56 -22.84 -19.97 -2.50
C ILE A 56 -24.16 -19.88 -3.27
N GLU A 57 -24.56 -18.68 -3.71
CA GLU A 57 -25.79 -18.48 -4.46
C GLU A 57 -25.78 -19.21 -5.80
N ILE A 58 -24.67 -19.14 -6.54
CA ILE A 58 -24.48 -19.89 -7.79
C ILE A 58 -24.56 -21.40 -7.55
N MET A 59 -23.91 -21.91 -6.48
CA MET A 59 -23.97 -23.32 -6.14
C MET A 59 -25.38 -23.77 -5.76
N GLN A 60 -26.14 -22.93 -5.04
CA GLN A 60 -27.53 -23.22 -4.69
C GLN A 60 -28.41 -23.29 -5.93
N GLN A 61 -28.29 -22.33 -6.85
CA GLN A 61 -29.02 -22.37 -8.12
C GLN A 61 -28.69 -23.62 -8.94
N ALA A 62 -27.41 -23.97 -9.04
CA ALA A 62 -27.00 -25.19 -9.76
C ALA A 62 -27.54 -26.48 -9.11
N LEU A 63 -27.61 -26.52 -7.78
CA LEU A 63 -28.23 -27.64 -7.05
C LEU A 63 -29.74 -27.70 -7.28
N ASP A 64 -30.43 -26.56 -7.24
CA ASP A 64 -31.86 -26.46 -7.49
C ASP A 64 -32.20 -26.92 -8.92
N ASP A 65 -31.42 -26.49 -9.93
CA ASP A 65 -31.58 -26.92 -11.32
C ASP A 65 -31.36 -28.43 -11.50
N LEU A 66 -30.39 -29.02 -10.79
CA LEU A 66 -30.15 -30.47 -10.81
C LEU A 66 -31.28 -31.26 -10.16
N ILE A 67 -31.85 -30.73 -9.06
CA ILE A 67 -32.94 -31.38 -8.33
C ILE A 67 -34.26 -31.25 -9.08
N LEU A 68 -34.53 -30.11 -9.69
CA LEU A 68 -35.81 -29.80 -10.36
C LEU A 68 -35.83 -30.19 -11.84
N GLY A 69 -34.68 -30.24 -12.51
CA GLY A 69 -34.54 -30.63 -13.92
C GLY A 69 -34.45 -32.15 -14.16
N GLY A 70 -34.42 -32.95 -13.09
CA GLY A 70 -34.34 -34.42 -13.14
C GLY A 70 -35.68 -35.16 -13.10
N VAL A 71 -36.82 -34.45 -13.21
CA VAL A 71 -38.18 -35.02 -13.28
C VAL A 71 -38.79 -34.83 -14.66
#